data_AF-A0A7C0UG29-F1
#
_entry.id   AF-A0A7C0UG29-F1
#
_cell.length_a   1.000
_cell.length_b   1.000
_cell.length_c   1.000
_cell.angle_alpha   90.00
_cell.angle_beta   90.00
_cell.angle_gamma   90.00
#
_symmetry.space_group_name_H-M   'P 1'
#
loop_
_entity.id
_entity.type
_entity.pdbx_description
1 polymer ?
#
loop_
_entity_poly.entity_id
_entity_poly.type
_entity_poly.pdbx_seq_one_letter_code
_entity_poly.pdbx_strand_id
1 'polypeptide(L)'
;LKKDPALSDMPIIMLTAKGEEIDRILGLELGADDYITKPFSPREMVARVNAVLRRSGLKREGGNGKGLLKIGNLEIDREKYTVKKNGLSLSLSIREFKLLLYLAERPGRVFSRDSLLDAVWGDDAYVEPRTVDVHIRRLRERVEDNPSTPAYILTRRGVGYYFAEEV
;
A
#
# COMPACT_ATOMS: atom_id res chain seq x y z
N LEU A 1 24.97 21.43 7.71
CA LEU A 1 23.90 20.41 7.84
C LEU A 1 24.44 19.01 7.54
N LYS A 2 24.80 18.64 6.31
CA LYS A 2 25.44 17.33 6.04
C LYS A 2 26.86 17.11 6.61
N LYS A 3 27.48 18.15 7.17
CA LYS A 3 28.75 18.06 7.92
C LYS A 3 28.57 17.56 9.36
N ASP A 4 27.34 17.53 9.86
CA ASP A 4 27.00 16.91 11.15
C ASP A 4 26.84 15.40 10.93
N PRO A 5 27.63 14.53 11.60
CA PRO A 5 27.57 13.08 11.41
C PRO A 5 26.18 12.49 11.67
N ALA A 6 25.38 13.12 12.54
CA ALA A 6 24.03 12.65 12.84
C ALA A 6 23.03 12.88 11.68
N LEU A 7 23.37 13.77 10.74
CA LEU A 7 22.50 14.20 9.65
C LEU A 7 23.06 13.85 8.26
N SER A 8 24.22 13.17 8.16
CA SER A 8 24.85 12.90 6.87
C SER A 8 24.01 11.98 5.98
N ASP A 9 23.31 11.04 6.61
CA ASP A 9 22.52 10.00 5.92
C ASP A 9 21.02 10.32 5.88
N MET A 10 20.61 11.42 6.51
CA MET A 10 19.22 11.86 6.52
C MET A 10 18.89 12.66 5.26
N PRO A 11 17.84 12.30 4.50
CA PRO A 11 17.50 13.04 3.29
C PRO A 11 16.87 14.39 3.63
N ILE A 12 17.42 15.47 3.07
CA ILE A 12 16.98 16.85 3.37
C ILE A 12 16.29 17.45 2.15
N ILE A 13 15.04 17.91 2.33
CA ILE A 13 14.26 18.63 1.32
C ILE A 13 14.08 20.07 1.79
N MET A 14 14.57 21.04 1.01
CA MET A 14 14.42 22.46 1.33
C MET A 14 13.24 23.08 0.56
N LEU A 15 12.46 23.90 1.27
CA LEU A 15 11.27 24.60 0.77
C LEU A 15 11.49 26.11 0.85
N THR A 16 11.42 26.81 -0.28
CA THR A 16 11.63 28.28 -0.32
C THR A 16 10.48 29.02 -1.03
N ALA A 17 10.35 30.31 -0.75
CA ALA A 17 9.45 31.24 -1.43
C ALA A 17 10.16 32.17 -2.43
N LYS A 18 11.50 32.14 -2.54
CA LYS A 18 12.26 32.94 -3.51
C LYS A 18 12.76 32.07 -4.67
N GLY A 19 12.49 32.51 -5.89
CA GLY A 19 12.60 31.73 -7.13
C GLY A 19 13.76 32.12 -8.04
N GLU A 20 14.90 32.58 -7.51
CA GLU A 20 16.06 32.86 -8.35
C GLU A 20 16.96 31.62 -8.48
N GLU A 21 17.32 31.31 -9.72
CA GLU A 21 18.00 30.09 -10.20
C GLU A 21 19.34 29.81 -9.49
N ILE A 22 19.97 30.86 -8.95
CA ILE A 22 21.25 30.83 -8.23
C ILE A 22 21.12 30.09 -6.88
N ASP A 23 19.99 30.17 -6.19
CA ASP A 23 19.77 29.53 -4.88
C ASP A 23 19.54 28.01 -4.99
N ARG A 24 19.02 27.51 -6.13
CA ARG A 24 18.87 26.07 -6.39
C ARG A 24 20.22 25.37 -6.54
N ILE A 25 21.16 26.03 -7.20
CA ILE A 25 22.50 25.50 -7.46
C ILE A 25 23.30 25.47 -6.15
N LEU A 26 23.28 26.57 -5.38
CA LEU A 26 23.96 26.65 -4.09
C LEU A 26 23.40 25.65 -3.05
N GLY A 27 22.07 25.41 -3.06
CA GLY A 27 21.41 24.44 -2.19
C GLY A 27 21.75 22.97 -2.49
N LEU A 28 21.97 22.64 -3.77
CA LEU A 28 22.43 21.31 -4.19
C LEU A 28 23.91 21.10 -3.82
N GLU A 29 24.76 22.12 -3.96
CA GLU A 29 26.17 22.07 -3.56
C GLU A 29 26.38 21.99 -2.04
N LEU A 30 25.45 22.52 -1.24
CA LEU A 30 25.46 22.42 0.23
C LEU A 30 24.88 21.11 0.77
N GLY A 31 24.45 20.20 -0.11
CA GLY A 31 24.07 18.83 0.22
C GLY A 31 22.58 18.57 0.41
N ALA A 32 21.67 19.37 -0.15
CA ALA A 32 20.25 18.99 -0.21
C ALA A 32 19.99 17.90 -1.25
N ASP A 33 19.02 17.01 -0.98
CA ASP A 33 18.65 15.91 -1.88
C ASP A 33 17.50 16.27 -2.83
N ASP A 34 16.76 17.34 -2.53
CA ASP A 34 15.76 17.97 -3.42
C ASP A 34 15.40 19.39 -2.97
N TYR A 35 14.86 20.18 -3.89
CA TYR A 35 14.52 21.59 -3.70
C TYR A 35 13.14 21.90 -4.27
N ILE A 36 12.23 22.44 -3.45
CA ILE A 36 10.84 22.73 -3.87
C ILE A 36 10.55 24.23 -3.71
N THR A 37 10.17 24.88 -4.80
CA THR A 37 9.78 26.30 -4.83
C THR A 37 8.27 26.46 -4.67
N LYS A 38 7.82 27.45 -3.90
CA LYS A 38 6.39 27.83 -3.79
C LYS A 38 5.93 28.66 -5.01
N PRO A 39 4.65 28.56 -5.43
CA PRO A 39 3.59 27.72 -4.86
C PRO A 39 3.68 26.26 -5.36
N PHE A 40 3.46 25.30 -4.46
CA PHE A 40 3.42 23.86 -4.78
C PHE A 40 2.08 23.25 -4.33
N SER A 41 1.66 22.19 -5.01
CA SER A 41 0.50 21.41 -4.55
C SER A 41 0.92 20.40 -3.47
N PRO A 42 0.05 20.08 -2.48
CA PRO A 42 0.34 19.04 -1.49
C PRO A 42 0.66 17.68 -2.13
N ARG A 43 0.04 17.36 -3.27
CA ARG A 43 0.28 16.13 -4.03
C ARG A 43 1.69 16.09 -4.62
N GLU A 44 2.18 17.22 -5.12
CA GLU A 44 3.53 17.34 -5.67
C GLU A 44 4.60 17.19 -4.58
N MET A 45 4.38 17.78 -3.41
CA MET A 45 5.28 17.65 -2.26
C MET A 45 5.41 16.19 -1.82
N VAL A 46 4.30 15.46 -1.71
CA VAL A 46 4.29 14.04 -1.35
C VAL A 46 5.03 13.19 -2.39
N ALA A 47 4.87 13.48 -3.68
CA ALA A 47 5.57 12.75 -4.74
C ALA A 47 7.10 12.93 -4.67
N ARG A 48 7.56 14.16 -4.37
CA ARG A 48 8.99 14.48 -4.25
C ARG A 48 9.64 13.89 -3.00
N VAL A 49 8.95 13.93 -1.85
CA VAL A 49 9.37 13.21 -0.62
C VAL A 49 9.59 11.72 -0.91
N ASN A 50 8.64 11.08 -1.58
CA ASN A 50 8.74 9.68 -1.97
C ASN A 50 9.86 9.38 -2.99
N ALA A 51 10.31 10.39 -3.76
CA ALA A 51 11.43 10.27 -4.68
C ALA A 51 12.79 10.32 -3.97
N VAL A 52 12.92 11.24 -3.01
CA VAL A 52 14.12 11.39 -2.17
C VAL A 52 14.36 10.17 -1.29
N LEU A 53 13.32 9.70 -0.59
CA LEU A 53 13.40 8.50 0.25
C LEU A 53 13.76 7.22 -0.53
N ARG A 54 13.46 7.18 -1.83
CA ARG A 54 13.84 6.06 -2.71
C ARG A 54 15.32 6.11 -3.11
N ARG A 55 15.90 7.31 -3.24
CA ARG A 55 17.30 7.51 -3.63
C ARG A 55 18.28 7.33 -2.48
N SER A 56 17.86 7.62 -1.24
CA SER A 56 18.72 7.53 -0.05
C SER A 56 19.03 6.11 0.43
N GLY A 57 18.60 5.06 -0.29
CA GLY A 57 18.95 3.67 0.05
C GLY A 57 18.33 3.14 1.35
N LEU A 58 17.63 3.99 2.14
CA LEU A 58 16.88 3.64 3.36
C LEU A 58 15.69 2.68 3.12
N LYS A 59 15.51 2.24 1.86
CA LYS A 59 14.59 1.18 1.47
C LYS A 59 15.35 0.05 0.75
N ARG A 60 16.23 -0.62 1.50
CA ARG A 60 16.71 -1.98 1.19
C ARG A 60 16.54 -2.71 2.52
N GLU A 61 15.57 -3.62 2.65
CA GLU A 61 15.63 -5.00 2.18
C GLU A 61 14.23 -5.59 1.86
N GLY A 62 14.18 -6.55 0.92
CA GLY A 62 13.00 -7.37 0.61
C GLY A 62 12.22 -6.92 -0.63
N GLY A 63 12.46 -7.59 -1.77
CA GLY A 63 11.92 -7.22 -3.08
C GLY A 63 10.40 -7.08 -3.14
N ASN A 64 9.91 -5.84 -3.18
CA ASN A 64 8.57 -5.49 -3.69
C ASN A 64 8.71 -4.24 -4.55
N GLY A 65 8.74 -4.44 -5.88
CA GLY A 65 8.35 -3.37 -6.81
C GLY A 65 6.98 -2.86 -6.39
N LYS A 66 6.75 -1.55 -6.45
CA LYS A 66 5.56 -0.85 -5.91
C LYS A 66 4.21 -1.46 -6.32
N GLY A 67 4.16 -2.33 -7.33
CA GLY A 67 2.98 -3.07 -7.76
C GLY A 67 2.77 -4.46 -7.16
N LEU A 68 3.79 -5.18 -6.69
CA LEU A 68 3.64 -6.59 -6.27
C LEU A 68 3.61 -6.73 -4.74
N LEU A 69 2.69 -7.52 -4.22
CA LEU A 69 2.60 -7.92 -2.80
C LEU A 69 2.71 -9.45 -2.74
N LYS A 70 3.66 -9.98 -1.97
CA LYS A 70 3.82 -11.41 -1.73
C LYS A 70 3.56 -11.74 -0.27
N ILE A 71 2.66 -12.69 -0.01
CA ILE A 71 2.36 -13.19 1.34
C ILE A 71 2.11 -14.69 1.28
N GLY A 72 2.91 -15.47 2.00
CA GLY A 72 2.90 -16.93 1.88
C GLY A 72 3.06 -17.35 0.42
N ASN A 73 2.09 -18.12 -0.08
CA ASN A 73 2.05 -18.59 -1.46
C ASN A 73 1.27 -17.67 -2.42
N LEU A 74 0.76 -16.53 -1.93
CA LEU A 74 0.02 -15.56 -2.73
C LEU A 74 0.93 -14.47 -3.29
N GLU A 75 0.72 -14.14 -4.56
CA GLU A 75 1.31 -12.98 -5.23
C GLU A 75 0.18 -12.11 -5.78
N ILE A 76 0.09 -10.86 -5.35
CA ILE A 76 -0.94 -9.89 -5.76
C ILE A 76 -0.26 -8.74 -6.50
N ASP A 77 -0.55 -8.61 -7.80
CA ASP A 77 -0.07 -7.51 -8.64
C ASP A 77 -1.16 -6.43 -8.73
N ARG A 78 -0.92 -5.31 -8.05
CA ARG A 78 -1.79 -4.14 -7.94
C ARG A 78 -1.99 -3.43 -9.27
N GLU A 79 -0.94 -3.36 -10.09
CA GLU A 79 -0.97 -2.61 -11.35
C GLU A 79 -1.69 -3.43 -12.43
N LYS A 80 -1.47 -4.76 -12.42
CA LYS A 80 -2.09 -5.67 -13.38
C LYS A 80 -3.45 -6.22 -12.94
N TYR A 81 -3.87 -5.95 -11.71
CA TYR A 81 -5.09 -6.52 -11.12
C TYR A 81 -5.12 -8.05 -11.19
N THR A 82 -3.98 -8.69 -10.92
CA THR A 82 -3.87 -10.16 -10.97
C THR A 82 -3.43 -10.74 -9.63
N VAL A 83 -3.86 -11.97 -9.37
CA VAL A 83 -3.48 -12.73 -8.18
C VAL A 83 -2.99 -14.10 -8.63
N LYS A 84 -1.91 -14.58 -8.02
CA LYS A 84 -1.43 -15.95 -8.18
C LYS A 84 -1.35 -16.65 -6.84
N LYS A 85 -1.59 -17.96 -6.83
CA LYS A 85 -1.28 -18.85 -5.72
C LYS A 85 -0.39 -19.97 -6.21
N ASN A 86 0.75 -20.21 -5.55
CA ASN A 86 1.73 -21.22 -6.00
C ASN A 86 2.15 -21.02 -7.47
N GLY A 87 2.26 -19.77 -7.92
CA GLY A 87 2.57 -19.41 -9.30
C GLY A 87 1.43 -19.53 -10.31
N LEU A 88 0.27 -20.09 -9.91
CA LEU A 88 -0.92 -20.26 -10.77
C LEU A 88 -1.85 -19.06 -10.65
N SER A 89 -2.29 -18.50 -11.77
CA SER A 89 -3.22 -17.35 -11.78
C SER A 89 -4.60 -17.73 -11.25
N LEU A 90 -5.11 -16.92 -10.32
CA LEU A 90 -6.47 -17.00 -9.81
C LEU A 90 -7.38 -16.05 -10.59
N SER A 91 -8.55 -16.53 -11.00
CA SER A 91 -9.60 -15.71 -11.59
C SER A 91 -10.49 -15.16 -10.49
N LEU A 92 -10.40 -13.85 -10.24
CA LEU A 92 -11.19 -13.12 -9.25
C LEU A 92 -11.98 -12.01 -9.95
N SER A 93 -13.18 -11.73 -9.47
CA SER A 93 -13.88 -10.50 -9.84
C SER A 93 -13.15 -9.26 -9.31
N ILE A 94 -13.44 -8.08 -9.88
CA ILE A 94 -12.84 -6.81 -9.44
C ILE A 94 -13.10 -6.56 -7.94
N ARG A 95 -14.30 -6.90 -7.45
CA ARG A 95 -14.67 -6.71 -6.03
C ARG A 95 -13.91 -7.68 -5.12
N GLU A 96 -13.80 -8.94 -5.51
CA GLU A 96 -13.00 -9.94 -4.77
C GLU A 96 -11.52 -9.57 -4.74
N PHE A 97 -10.97 -9.08 -5.86
CA PHE A 97 -9.60 -8.57 -5.93
C PHE A 97 -9.40 -7.39 -4.97
N LYS A 98 -10.25 -6.38 -5.05
CA LYS A 98 -10.17 -5.19 -4.17
C LYS A 98 -10.29 -5.57 -2.70
N LEU A 99 -11.20 -6.49 -2.36
CA LEU A 99 -11.38 -6.98 -1.00
C LEU A 99 -10.14 -7.72 -0.49
N LEU A 100 -9.59 -8.62 -1.31
CA LEU A 100 -8.34 -9.33 -0.98
C LEU A 100 -7.20 -8.34 -0.77
N LEU A 101 -6.99 -7.42 -1.71
CA LEU A 101 -5.92 -6.43 -1.64
C LEU A 101 -6.06 -5.55 -0.39
N TYR A 102 -7.27 -5.04 -0.11
CA TYR A 102 -7.52 -4.17 1.03
C TYR A 102 -7.18 -4.83 2.37
N LEU A 103 -7.54 -6.12 2.50
CA LEU A 103 -7.21 -6.94 3.67
C LEU A 103 -5.71 -7.26 3.73
N ALA A 104 -5.13 -7.74 2.62
CA ALA A 104 -3.74 -8.19 2.53
C ALA A 104 -2.71 -7.06 2.70
N GLU A 105 -3.07 -5.81 2.38
CA GLU A 105 -2.22 -4.64 2.66
C GLU A 105 -2.12 -4.31 4.15
N ARG A 106 -3.00 -4.86 4.98
CA ARG A 106 -3.15 -4.53 6.40
C ARG A 106 -3.31 -5.83 7.23
N PRO A 107 -2.32 -6.73 7.17
CA PRO A 107 -2.38 -7.99 7.92
C PRO A 107 -2.58 -7.74 9.42
N GLY A 108 -3.32 -8.62 10.07
CA GLY A 108 -3.68 -8.55 11.50
C GLY A 108 -4.82 -7.58 11.82
N ARG A 109 -5.06 -6.56 10.99
CA ARG A 109 -6.10 -5.56 11.25
C ARG A 109 -7.49 -6.13 10.98
N VAL A 110 -8.37 -6.03 11.99
CA VAL A 110 -9.78 -6.42 11.89
C VAL A 110 -10.62 -5.29 11.30
N PHE A 111 -11.45 -5.63 10.32
CA PHE A 111 -12.41 -4.73 9.70
C PHE A 111 -13.83 -5.24 9.91
N SER A 112 -14.74 -4.33 10.27
CA SER A 112 -16.17 -4.63 10.29
C SER A 112 -16.70 -4.80 8.87
N ARG A 113 -17.90 -5.40 8.76
CA ARG A 113 -18.57 -5.54 7.46
C ARG A 113 -18.84 -4.18 6.83
N ASP A 114 -19.32 -3.23 7.61
CA ASP A 114 -19.60 -1.87 7.13
C ASP A 114 -18.32 -1.19 6.62
N SER A 115 -17.20 -1.31 7.36
CA SER A 115 -15.92 -0.75 6.90
C SER A 115 -15.40 -1.39 5.61
N LEU A 116 -15.58 -2.71 5.44
CA LEU A 116 -15.21 -3.39 4.19
C LEU A 116 -16.13 -3.03 3.04
N LEU A 117 -17.42 -2.84 3.34
CA LEU A 117 -18.41 -2.40 2.37
C LEU A 117 -18.03 -1.01 1.85
N ASP A 118 -17.85 -0.04 2.74
CA ASP A 118 -17.47 1.34 2.39
C ASP A 118 -16.16 1.39 1.59
N ALA A 119 -15.17 0.58 1.99
CA ALA A 119 -13.85 0.60 1.36
C ALA A 119 -13.83 0.00 -0.06
N VAL A 120 -14.68 -0.98 -0.35
CA VAL A 120 -14.62 -1.75 -1.61
C VAL A 120 -15.77 -1.40 -2.57
N TRP A 121 -16.94 -1.06 -2.02
CA TRP A 121 -18.14 -0.68 -2.78
C TRP A 121 -18.37 0.83 -2.83
N GLY A 122 -17.97 1.60 -1.81
CA GLY A 122 -18.16 3.05 -1.78
C GLY A 122 -19.64 3.47 -1.85
N ASP A 123 -19.95 4.49 -2.65
CA ASP A 123 -21.29 5.08 -2.80
C ASP A 123 -22.23 4.27 -3.73
N ASP A 124 -21.90 3.02 -4.06
CA ASP A 124 -22.79 2.15 -4.84
C ASP A 124 -24.15 2.02 -4.11
N ALA A 125 -25.21 2.53 -4.73
CA ALA A 125 -26.52 2.63 -4.11
C ALA A 125 -27.08 1.25 -3.72
N TYR A 126 -27.37 1.07 -2.42
CA TYR A 126 -28.03 -0.07 -1.78
C TYR A 126 -27.29 -1.41 -1.85
N VAL A 127 -26.13 -1.50 -1.20
CA VAL A 127 -25.49 -2.79 -0.91
C VAL A 127 -25.58 -3.07 0.59
N GLU A 128 -26.06 -4.26 0.96
CA GLU A 128 -26.16 -4.66 2.37
C GLU A 128 -24.80 -5.16 2.90
N PRO A 129 -24.51 -5.02 4.21
CA PRO A 129 -23.29 -5.57 4.82
C PRO A 129 -23.14 -7.08 4.63
N ARG A 130 -24.24 -7.81 4.45
CA ARG A 130 -24.25 -9.26 4.16
C ARG A 130 -23.65 -9.61 2.80
N THR A 131 -23.57 -8.66 1.87
CA THR A 131 -22.88 -8.86 0.58
C THR A 131 -21.40 -9.14 0.80
N VAL A 132 -20.78 -8.53 1.81
CA VAL A 132 -19.37 -8.79 2.18
C VAL A 132 -19.16 -10.26 2.48
N ASP A 133 -20.07 -10.91 3.21
CA ASP A 133 -19.94 -12.32 3.61
C ASP A 133 -19.95 -13.25 2.39
N VAL A 134 -20.79 -12.96 1.38
CA VAL A 134 -20.83 -13.73 0.12
C VAL A 134 -19.50 -13.60 -0.63
N HIS A 135 -18.95 -12.39 -0.71
CA HIS A 135 -17.67 -12.16 -1.37
C HIS A 135 -16.48 -12.76 -0.60
N ILE A 136 -16.48 -12.70 0.74
CA ILE A 136 -15.48 -13.38 1.56
C ILE A 136 -15.55 -14.89 1.34
N ARG A 137 -16.75 -15.48 1.31
CA ARG A 137 -16.91 -16.91 1.04
C ARG A 137 -16.34 -17.29 -0.33
N ARG A 138 -16.74 -16.59 -1.39
CA ARG A 138 -16.23 -16.86 -2.75
C ARG A 138 -14.73 -16.65 -2.85
N LEU A 139 -14.21 -15.62 -2.19
CA LEU A 139 -12.78 -15.35 -2.15
C LEU A 139 -12.04 -16.51 -1.47
N ARG A 140 -12.54 -17.02 -0.34
CA ARG A 140 -11.97 -18.20 0.34
C ARG A 140 -11.99 -19.44 -0.54
N GLU A 141 -13.07 -19.68 -1.28
CA GLU A 141 -13.16 -20.77 -2.26
C GLU A 141 -12.08 -20.69 -3.35
N ARG A 142 -11.48 -19.52 -3.58
CA ARG A 142 -10.40 -19.31 -4.57
C ARG A 142 -8.99 -19.27 -3.97
N VAL A 143 -8.83 -18.66 -2.79
CA VAL A 143 -7.49 -18.38 -2.22
C VAL A 143 -7.07 -19.40 -1.17
N GLU A 144 -8.00 -20.02 -0.45
CA GLU A 144 -7.69 -20.98 0.61
C GLU A 144 -7.50 -22.39 0.05
N ASP A 145 -6.65 -23.20 0.68
CA ASP A 145 -6.59 -24.64 0.36
C ASP A 145 -7.82 -25.37 0.89
N ASN A 146 -8.34 -24.93 2.05
CA ASN A 146 -9.62 -25.38 2.59
C ASN A 146 -10.45 -24.16 3.05
N PRO A 147 -11.54 -23.80 2.35
CA PRO A 147 -12.37 -22.65 2.70
C PRO A 147 -13.03 -22.71 4.09
N SER A 148 -13.22 -23.92 4.63
CA SER A 148 -13.81 -24.14 5.95
C SER A 148 -12.81 -23.92 7.09
N THR A 149 -11.51 -24.04 6.80
CA THR A 149 -10.40 -23.79 7.71
C THR A 149 -9.43 -22.79 7.05
N PRO A 150 -9.86 -21.52 6.89
CA PRO A 150 -9.08 -20.54 6.14
C PRO A 150 -7.77 -20.22 6.88
N ALA A 151 -6.70 -20.02 6.12
CA ALA A 151 -5.39 -19.59 6.60
C ALA A 151 -5.15 -18.11 6.32
N TYR A 152 -5.56 -17.60 5.15
CA TYR A 152 -5.33 -16.20 4.76
C TYR A 152 -6.38 -15.25 5.33
N ILE A 153 -7.66 -15.53 5.09
CA ILE A 153 -8.76 -14.62 5.42
C ILE A 153 -9.52 -15.17 6.62
N LEU A 154 -9.29 -14.60 7.80
CA LEU A 154 -9.80 -15.09 9.06
C LEU A 154 -11.03 -14.30 9.55
N THR A 155 -11.87 -14.95 10.33
CA THR A 155 -13.05 -14.33 10.94
C THR A 155 -12.79 -14.03 12.40
N ARG A 156 -12.95 -12.77 12.82
CA ARG A 156 -13.09 -12.40 14.23
C ARG A 156 -14.58 -12.38 14.56
N ARG A 157 -15.08 -13.43 15.23
CA ARG A 157 -16.52 -13.60 15.54
C ARG A 157 -17.07 -12.34 16.24
N GLY A 158 -18.23 -11.88 15.79
CA GLY A 158 -18.89 -10.68 16.31
C GLY A 158 -18.30 -9.34 15.85
N VAL A 159 -17.14 -9.34 15.17
CA VAL A 159 -16.46 -8.10 14.75
C VAL A 159 -16.39 -8.00 13.22
N GLY A 160 -15.85 -9.02 12.55
CA GLY A 160 -15.70 -9.01 11.09
C GLY A 160 -14.56 -9.88 10.60
N TYR A 161 -13.78 -9.38 9.64
CA TYR A 161 -12.76 -10.13 8.92
C TYR A 161 -11.39 -9.47 8.99
N TYR A 162 -10.35 -10.28 8.89
CA TYR A 162 -8.97 -9.81 8.84
C TYR A 162 -8.12 -10.74 7.99
N PHE A 163 -7.00 -10.24 7.50
CA PHE A 163 -5.97 -11.06 6.87
C PHE A 163 -4.97 -11.53 7.94
N ALA A 164 -4.51 -12.78 7.87
CA ALA A 164 -3.53 -13.31 8.82
C ALA A 164 -2.18 -12.56 8.74
N GLU A 165 -1.49 -12.43 9.88
CA GLU A 165 -0.14 -11.84 9.92
C GLU A 165 0.93 -12.78 9.40
N GLU A 166 0.72 -14.08 9.62
CA GLU A 166 1.62 -15.15 9.21
C GLU A 166 0.78 -16.26 8.56
N VAL A 167 1.25 -16.77 7.41
CA VAL A 167 0.58 -17.82 6.61
C VAL A 167 1.57 -18.86 6.14
#